data_AF-A0A816WPS9-F1
#
_entry.id   AF-A0A816WPS9-F1
#
_cell.length_a   1.000
_cell.length_b   1.000
_cell.length_c   1.000
_cell.angle_alpha   90.00
_cell.angle_beta   90.00
_cell.angle_gamma   90.00
#
_symmetry.space_group_name_H-M   'P 1'
#
loop_
_entity.id
_entity.type
_entity.pdbx_description
1 polymer ?
#
loop_
_entity_poly.entity_id
_entity_poly.type
_entity_poly.pdbx_seq_one_letter_code
_entity_poly.pdbx_strand_id
1 'polypeptide(L)'
;MAVHDDCKLKFLELKAKRTYRFIVYKIEEQQKQVVVEKLGEPGQSHADFAASLPADECRYAIFDFDFVTAENCQKSKIFFVAWSPDTARVRSKMIYASSKDRFKRELDGIQVELQATDPTEMDLDANAASGMAVHDDCKLRFLELKAKRTHRFIVYKIEEKQKQVIVEKVGEPIQTYEDFAASLPAEECRYAIYDFDFVTAENCQKSKIFFIAWCPDVAKVRSKMIYASSKDRFKRELDGIQVELQATDPTEMDLDVFKSRVN
;
A
#
# COMPACT_ATOMS: atom_id res chain seq x y z
N MET A 1 -12.02 -22.35 -3.81
CA MET A 1 -10.82 -22.98 -3.23
C MET A 1 -11.04 -23.07 -1.74
N ALA A 2 -10.85 -24.25 -1.14
CA ALA A 2 -10.74 -24.36 0.31
C ALA A 2 -9.36 -23.85 0.74
N VAL A 3 -9.24 -23.30 1.95
CA VAL A 3 -7.95 -22.91 2.53
C VAL A 3 -7.63 -23.95 3.57
N HIS A 4 -6.49 -24.62 3.43
CA HIS A 4 -6.07 -25.61 4.43
C HIS A 4 -5.86 -24.92 5.77
N ASP A 5 -6.32 -25.52 6.86
CA ASP A 5 -6.30 -24.89 8.20
C ASP A 5 -4.87 -24.50 8.64
N ASP A 6 -3.88 -25.29 8.23
CA ASP A 6 -2.46 -25.00 8.48
C ASP A 6 -2.01 -23.65 7.90
N CYS A 7 -2.62 -23.17 6.80
CA CYS A 7 -2.27 -21.88 6.21
C CYS A 7 -2.52 -20.72 7.17
N LYS A 8 -3.66 -20.76 7.88
CA LYS A 8 -4.04 -19.75 8.87
C LYS A 8 -3.16 -19.85 10.11
N LEU A 9 -2.89 -21.07 10.58
CA LEU A 9 -2.02 -21.29 11.74
C LEU A 9 -0.61 -20.74 11.49
N LYS A 10 0.00 -21.03 10.33
CA LYS A 10 1.32 -20.50 9.96
C LYS A 10 1.32 -18.98 9.81
N PHE A 11 0.26 -18.41 9.26
CA PHE A 11 0.10 -16.96 9.20
C PHE A 11 0.03 -16.31 10.60
N LEU A 12 -0.74 -16.91 11.52
CA LEU A 12 -0.80 -16.44 12.91
C LEU A 12 0.54 -16.58 13.63
N GLU A 13 1.30 -17.65 13.37
CA GLU A 13 2.67 -17.82 13.89
C GLU A 13 3.61 -16.72 13.39
N LEU A 14 3.54 -16.37 12.10
CA LEU A 14 4.30 -15.25 11.54
C LEU A 14 3.91 -13.92 12.20
N LYS A 15 2.62 -13.64 12.33
CA LYS A 15 2.10 -12.38 12.92
C LYS A 15 2.41 -12.24 14.41
N ALA A 16 2.26 -13.31 15.20
CA ALA A 16 2.34 -13.24 16.65
C ALA A 16 3.75 -13.53 17.19
N LYS A 17 4.46 -14.49 16.61
CA LYS A 17 5.73 -14.99 17.13
C LYS A 17 6.94 -14.55 16.30
N ARG A 18 6.70 -13.98 15.10
CA ARG A 18 7.75 -13.65 14.12
C ARG A 18 8.71 -14.83 13.85
N THR A 19 8.19 -16.05 13.93
CA THR A 19 8.95 -17.29 13.73
C THR A 19 9.39 -17.46 12.29
N TYR A 20 8.72 -16.80 11.35
CA TYR A 20 8.96 -16.89 9.91
C TYR A 20 9.07 -15.49 9.33
N ARG A 21 9.97 -15.32 8.36
CA ARG A 21 10.13 -14.03 7.66
C ARG A 21 9.16 -13.90 6.48
N PHE A 22 8.92 -15.03 5.81
CA PHE A 22 7.95 -15.14 4.74
C PHE A 22 7.30 -16.52 4.73
N ILE A 23 6.15 -16.62 4.06
CA ILE A 23 5.43 -17.86 3.81
C ILE A 23 5.06 -17.88 2.34
N VAL A 24 5.36 -18.96 1.64
CA VAL A 24 4.92 -19.20 0.26
C VAL A 24 3.82 -20.25 0.29
N TYR A 25 2.73 -19.94 -0.39
CA TYR A 25 1.58 -20.79 -0.58
C TYR A 25 1.42 -21.14 -2.05
N LYS A 26 1.00 -22.38 -2.29
CA LYS A 26 0.61 -22.88 -3.61
C LYS A 26 -0.85 -23.32 -3.59
N ILE A 27 -1.52 -23.20 -4.72
CA ILE A 27 -2.82 -23.79 -4.97
C ILE A 27 -2.58 -25.16 -5.59
N GLU A 28 -3.02 -26.22 -4.90
CA GLU A 28 -3.04 -27.57 -5.49
C GLU A 28 -4.31 -27.77 -6.30
N GLU A 29 -4.20 -27.76 -7.63
CA GLU A 29 -5.34 -27.86 -8.55
C GLU A 29 -6.14 -29.15 -8.37
N GLN A 30 -5.46 -30.27 -8.06
CA GLN A 30 -6.11 -31.59 -7.90
C GLN A 30 -7.03 -31.62 -6.68
N GLN A 31 -6.60 -31.01 -5.58
CA GLN A 31 -7.31 -31.04 -4.29
C GLN A 31 -8.16 -29.77 -4.07
N LYS A 32 -8.08 -28.79 -4.99
CA LYS A 32 -8.78 -27.50 -4.92
C LYS A 32 -8.58 -26.79 -3.57
N GLN A 33 -7.36 -26.83 -3.05
CA GLN A 33 -7.01 -26.21 -1.79
C GLN A 33 -5.72 -25.39 -1.87
N VAL A 34 -5.66 -24.33 -1.06
CA VAL A 34 -4.43 -23.58 -0.82
C VAL A 34 -3.65 -24.28 0.29
N VAL A 35 -2.38 -24.56 0.04
CA VAL A 35 -1.47 -25.22 1.00
C VAL A 35 -0.18 -24.41 1.15
N VAL A 36 0.48 -24.56 2.29
CA VAL A 36 1.81 -24.00 2.52
C VAL A 36 2.83 -24.81 1.69
N GLU A 37 3.65 -24.13 0.92
CA GLU A 37 4.74 -24.73 0.15
C GLU A 37 6.08 -24.54 0.83
N LYS A 38 6.37 -23.32 1.30
CA LYS A 38 7.65 -22.98 1.92
C LYS A 38 7.46 -21.99 3.06
N LEU A 39 8.25 -22.18 4.11
CA LEU A 39 8.37 -21.26 5.24
C LEU A 39 9.78 -20.69 5.23
N GLY A 40 9.88 -19.37 5.25
CA GLY A 40 11.16 -18.67 5.34
C GLY A 40 11.60 -18.53 6.79
N GLU A 41 12.79 -19.01 7.11
CA GLU A 41 13.36 -18.88 8.45
C GLU A 41 13.69 -17.41 8.79
N PRO A 42 13.75 -17.01 10.08
CA PRO A 42 14.00 -15.63 10.48
C PRO A 42 15.30 -15.02 9.93
N GLY A 43 16.31 -15.85 9.64
CA GLY A 43 17.60 -15.42 9.11
C GLY A 43 17.67 -15.34 7.57
N GLN A 44 16.62 -15.78 6.86
CA GLN A 44 16.62 -15.73 5.41
C GLN A 44 16.39 -14.30 4.92
N SER A 45 17.20 -13.92 3.93
CA SER A 45 17.19 -12.60 3.33
C SER A 45 16.06 -12.45 2.31
N HIS A 46 15.86 -11.21 1.85
CA HIS A 46 14.93 -10.94 0.77
C HIS A 46 15.29 -11.71 -0.53
N ALA A 47 16.58 -11.87 -0.83
CA ALA A 47 17.02 -12.62 -2.00
C ALA A 47 16.59 -14.10 -1.93
N ASP A 48 16.59 -14.70 -0.74
CA ASP A 48 16.13 -16.08 -0.53
C ASP A 48 14.61 -16.22 -0.74
N PHE A 49 13.86 -15.17 -0.40
CA PHE A 49 12.43 -15.09 -0.71
C PHE A 49 12.20 -14.99 -2.22
N ALA A 50 12.88 -14.07 -2.92
CA ALA A 50 12.76 -13.94 -4.37
C ALA A 50 13.15 -15.25 -5.09
N ALA A 51 14.20 -15.93 -4.63
CA ALA A 51 14.63 -17.22 -5.14
C ALA A 51 13.63 -18.36 -4.86
N SER A 52 12.70 -18.18 -3.92
CA SER A 52 11.64 -19.16 -3.65
C SER A 52 10.44 -19.06 -4.59
N LEU A 53 10.36 -18.00 -5.40
CA LEU A 53 9.27 -17.78 -6.34
C LEU A 53 9.63 -18.38 -7.71
N PRO A 54 8.87 -19.36 -8.22
CA PRO A 54 9.17 -20.04 -9.47
C PRO A 54 8.91 -19.13 -10.68
N ALA A 55 9.75 -19.21 -11.71
CA ALA A 55 9.65 -18.36 -12.89
C ALA A 55 8.46 -18.68 -13.82
N ASP A 56 7.83 -19.85 -13.68
CA ASP A 56 6.81 -20.39 -14.60
C ASP A 56 5.50 -20.82 -13.90
N GLU A 57 5.40 -20.63 -12.58
CA GLU A 57 4.22 -20.99 -11.82
C GLU A 57 3.76 -19.85 -10.91
N CYS A 58 2.44 -19.72 -10.74
CA CYS A 58 1.86 -18.75 -9.82
C CYS A 58 2.02 -19.21 -8.37
N ARG A 59 2.15 -18.26 -7.44
CA ARG A 59 2.19 -18.49 -5.98
C ARG A 59 1.52 -17.35 -5.23
N TYR A 60 1.10 -17.60 -3.99
CA TYR A 60 0.91 -16.51 -3.04
C TYR A 60 2.07 -16.48 -2.08
N ALA A 61 2.46 -15.30 -1.66
CA ALA A 61 3.41 -15.15 -0.59
C ALA A 61 2.93 -14.13 0.42
N ILE A 62 3.34 -14.32 1.65
CA ILE A 62 3.18 -13.35 2.72
C ILE A 62 4.58 -13.10 3.28
N PHE A 63 4.98 -11.84 3.41
CA PHE A 63 6.21 -11.52 4.10
C PHE A 63 5.98 -10.40 5.09
N ASP A 64 6.60 -10.50 6.27
CA ASP A 64 6.62 -9.43 7.24
C ASP A 64 7.81 -8.52 6.93
N PHE A 65 7.54 -7.28 6.55
CA PHE A 65 8.58 -6.30 6.26
C PHE A 65 8.84 -5.45 7.48
N ASP A 66 9.99 -5.67 8.11
CA ASP A 66 10.45 -4.80 9.20
C ASP A 66 11.15 -3.60 8.61
N PHE A 67 10.79 -2.42 9.12
CA PHE A 67 11.50 -1.19 8.84
C PHE A 67 11.73 -0.43 10.15
N VAL A 68 12.88 0.24 10.19
CA VAL A 68 13.26 1.07 11.34
C VAL A 68 12.82 2.49 11.05
N THR A 69 12.00 3.06 11.93
CA THR A 69 11.65 4.48 11.85
C THR A 69 12.84 5.35 12.27
N ALA A 70 12.82 6.64 11.92
CA ALA A 70 13.87 7.59 12.31
C ALA A 70 14.05 7.71 13.84
N GLU A 71 13.06 7.32 14.63
CA GLU A 71 13.10 7.23 16.11
C GLU A 71 13.75 5.92 16.61
N ASN A 72 14.38 5.15 15.71
CA ASN A 72 14.91 3.82 15.97
C ASN A 72 13.84 2.83 16.51
N CYS A 73 12.56 3.08 16.22
CA CYS A 73 11.49 2.14 16.57
C CYS A 73 11.29 1.16 15.41
N GLN A 74 11.41 -0.13 15.71
CA GLN A 74 11.15 -1.19 14.74
C GLN A 74 9.64 -1.34 14.56
N LYS A 75 9.16 -1.06 13.36
CA LYS A 75 7.78 -1.35 12.94
C LYS A 75 7.82 -2.44 11.89
N SER A 76 6.72 -3.16 11.74
CA SER A 76 6.58 -4.12 10.67
C SER A 76 5.26 -3.96 9.94
N LYS A 77 5.25 -4.31 8.66
CA LYS A 77 4.06 -4.38 7.83
C LYS A 77 3.97 -5.71 7.13
N ILE A 78 2.79 -6.32 7.19
CA ILE A 78 2.54 -7.59 6.51
C ILE A 78 2.12 -7.31 5.07
N PHE A 79 2.94 -7.77 4.14
CA PHE A 79 2.71 -7.71 2.71
C PHE A 79 2.19 -9.04 2.20
N PHE A 80 1.11 -9.00 1.44
CA PHE A 80 0.61 -10.12 0.66
C PHE A 80 1.03 -9.93 -0.79
N VAL A 81 1.62 -10.95 -1.39
CA VAL A 81 2.09 -10.94 -2.77
C VAL A 81 1.37 -12.02 -3.56
N ALA A 82 0.67 -11.61 -4.61
CA ALA A 82 0.21 -12.51 -5.66
C ALA A 82 1.29 -12.57 -6.74
N TRP A 83 2.03 -13.67 -6.75
CA TRP A 83 3.06 -13.97 -7.74
C TRP A 83 2.43 -14.64 -8.96
N SER A 84 2.50 -14.00 -10.13
CA SER A 84 1.90 -14.49 -11.36
C SER A 84 2.80 -14.19 -12.56
N PRO A 85 3.84 -15.00 -12.80
CA PRO A 85 4.83 -14.70 -13.83
C PRO A 85 4.26 -14.83 -15.23
N ASP A 86 4.81 -14.09 -16.19
CA ASP A 86 4.23 -13.98 -17.53
C ASP A 86 4.19 -15.30 -18.31
N THR A 87 5.17 -16.15 -18.07
CA THR A 87 5.32 -17.49 -18.64
C THR A 87 4.36 -18.53 -18.04
N ALA A 88 3.69 -18.22 -16.92
CA ALA A 88 2.79 -19.16 -16.26
C ALA A 88 1.57 -19.49 -17.14
N ARG A 89 1.09 -20.73 -17.00
CA ARG A 89 -0.09 -21.20 -17.73
C ARG A 89 -1.29 -20.30 -17.46
N VAL A 90 -1.97 -19.87 -18.52
CA VAL A 90 -3.16 -18.99 -18.44
C VAL A 90 -4.22 -19.52 -17.48
N ARG A 91 -4.48 -20.83 -17.52
CA ARG A 91 -5.42 -21.49 -16.59
C ARG A 91 -4.99 -21.31 -15.13
N SER A 92 -3.70 -21.43 -14.83
CA SER A 92 -3.15 -21.23 -13.49
C SER A 92 -3.34 -19.78 -13.04
N LYS A 93 -2.94 -18.81 -13.87
CA LYS A 93 -3.14 -17.37 -13.59
C LYS A 93 -4.60 -17.05 -13.26
N MET A 94 -5.54 -17.60 -14.04
CA MET A 94 -6.97 -17.41 -13.82
C MET A 94 -7.44 -17.98 -12.47
N ILE A 95 -6.94 -19.14 -12.07
CA ILE A 95 -7.27 -19.78 -10.78
C ILE A 95 -6.73 -18.95 -9.60
N TYR A 96 -5.49 -18.46 -9.69
CA TYR A 96 -4.91 -17.61 -8.66
C TYR A 96 -5.66 -16.26 -8.59
N ALA A 97 -5.83 -15.55 -9.70
CA ALA A 97 -6.56 -14.28 -9.70
C ALA A 97 -7.97 -14.40 -9.07
N SER A 98 -8.73 -15.43 -9.44
CA SER A 98 -10.09 -15.66 -8.89
C SER A 98 -10.14 -16.18 -7.45
N SER A 99 -9.07 -16.80 -6.96
CA SER A 99 -9.01 -17.34 -5.59
C SER A 99 -8.42 -16.36 -4.58
N LYS A 100 -7.74 -15.30 -5.05
CA LYS A 100 -7.01 -14.31 -4.25
C LYS A 100 -7.85 -13.69 -3.15
N ASP A 101 -8.99 -13.09 -3.50
CA ASP A 101 -9.79 -12.34 -2.51
C ASP A 101 -10.43 -13.23 -1.47
N ARG A 102 -10.72 -14.49 -1.83
CA ARG A 102 -11.18 -15.49 -0.86
C ARG A 102 -10.07 -15.84 0.11
N PHE A 103 -8.87 -16.14 -0.39
CA PHE A 103 -7.73 -16.50 0.45
C PHE A 103 -7.31 -15.34 1.37
N LYS A 104 -7.27 -14.10 0.85
CA LYS A 104 -6.96 -12.90 1.61
C LYS A 104 -7.89 -12.68 2.80
N ARG A 105 -9.20 -12.91 2.63
CA ARG A 105 -10.19 -12.78 3.73
C ARG A 105 -9.95 -13.74 4.89
N GLU A 106 -9.31 -14.87 4.63
CA GLU A 106 -8.94 -15.84 5.67
C GLU A 106 -7.71 -15.41 6.49
N LEU A 107 -6.98 -14.39 6.02
CA LEU A 107 -5.72 -13.91 6.55
C LEU A 107 -5.88 -12.48 7.10
N ASP A 108 -6.43 -12.37 8.31
CA ASP A 108 -6.72 -11.07 8.91
C ASP A 108 -5.45 -10.34 9.40
N GLY A 109 -5.23 -9.13 8.89
CA GLY A 109 -4.08 -8.28 9.21
C GLY A 109 -3.08 -8.08 8.07
N ILE A 110 -3.41 -8.51 6.84
CA ILE A 110 -2.68 -8.05 5.64
C ILE A 110 -2.86 -6.55 5.50
N GLN A 111 -1.75 -5.82 5.41
CA GLN A 111 -1.77 -4.35 5.35
C GLN A 111 -1.54 -3.82 3.94
N VAL A 112 -0.84 -4.58 3.10
CA VAL A 112 -0.54 -4.19 1.72
C VAL A 112 -0.66 -5.40 0.81
N GLU A 113 -1.29 -5.20 -0.34
CA GLU A 113 -1.37 -6.18 -1.41
C GLU A 113 -0.44 -5.78 -2.57
N LEU A 114 0.33 -6.74 -3.06
CA LEU A 114 1.26 -6.61 -4.17
C LEU A 114 0.92 -7.67 -5.22
N GLN A 115 0.98 -7.27 -6.48
CA GLN A 115 0.96 -8.19 -7.61
C GLN A 115 2.32 -8.07 -8.28
N ALA A 116 2.98 -9.21 -8.47
CA ALA A 116 4.32 -9.27 -9.02
C ALA A 116 4.37 -10.31 -10.14
N THR A 117 5.04 -9.95 -11.22
CA THR A 117 5.18 -10.77 -12.42
C THR A 117 6.63 -11.17 -12.68
N ASP A 118 7.59 -10.42 -12.12
CA ASP A 118 9.02 -10.66 -12.31
C ASP A 118 9.79 -10.61 -10.96
N PRO A 119 10.80 -11.49 -10.73
CA PRO A 119 11.50 -11.53 -9.45
C PRO A 119 12.31 -10.25 -9.19
N THR A 120 12.67 -9.50 -10.24
CA THR A 120 13.30 -8.19 -10.13
C THR A 120 12.37 -7.11 -9.58
N GLU A 121 11.05 -7.24 -9.77
CA GLU A 121 10.07 -6.36 -9.12
C GLU A 121 10.04 -6.58 -7.61
N MET A 122 10.45 -7.77 -7.21
CA MET A 122 10.62 -8.18 -5.83
C MET A 122 12.02 -7.84 -5.34
N ASP A 123 12.94 -7.23 -6.08
CA ASP A 123 14.24 -6.86 -5.51
C ASP A 123 14.09 -5.68 -4.53
N LEU A 124 13.88 -6.02 -3.26
CA LEU A 124 13.65 -5.10 -2.16
C LEU A 124 14.94 -4.92 -1.37
N ASP A 125 15.61 -3.79 -1.59
CA ASP A 125 16.59 -3.32 -0.62
C ASP A 125 15.84 -3.04 0.70
N ALA A 126 16.15 -3.80 1.76
CA ALA A 126 15.59 -3.62 3.10
C ALA A 126 15.76 -2.18 3.67
N ASN A 127 16.63 -1.38 3.04
CA ASN A 127 16.89 0.03 3.35
C ASN A 127 16.14 1.04 2.47
N ALA A 128 15.23 0.62 1.59
CA ALA A 128 14.50 1.53 0.71
C ALA A 128 13.50 2.42 1.45
N ALA A 129 12.96 1.95 2.58
CA ALA A 129 12.05 2.72 3.45
C ALA A 129 12.77 3.53 4.53
N SER A 130 13.97 3.09 4.97
CA SER A 130 14.74 3.78 6.00
C SER A 130 15.44 5.01 5.41
N GLY A 131 15.21 6.17 6.03
CA GLY A 131 15.84 7.44 5.64
C GLY A 131 15.09 8.26 4.60
N MET A 132 13.82 7.96 4.30
CA MET A 132 13.01 8.81 3.42
C MET A 132 12.74 10.16 4.09
N ALA A 133 13.44 11.22 3.72
CA ALA A 133 13.26 12.59 4.23
C ALA A 133 11.95 13.23 3.74
N VAL A 134 11.55 14.34 4.35
CA VAL A 134 10.40 15.15 3.88
C VAL A 134 10.94 16.53 3.60
N HIS A 135 10.76 17.01 2.37
CA HIS A 135 11.18 18.35 2.00
C HIS A 135 10.37 19.40 2.77
N ASP A 136 11.00 20.49 3.19
CA ASP A 136 10.36 21.51 4.04
C ASP A 136 9.15 22.16 3.36
N ASP A 137 9.21 22.35 2.04
CA ASP A 137 8.08 22.81 1.22
C ASP A 137 6.81 21.98 1.45
N CYS A 138 6.93 20.67 1.73
CA CYS A 138 5.77 19.83 1.95
C CYS A 138 4.96 20.29 3.17
N LYS A 139 5.66 20.64 4.25
CA LYS A 139 5.08 21.16 5.48
C LYS A 139 4.55 22.57 5.27
N LEU A 140 5.30 23.41 4.57
CA LEU A 140 4.92 24.78 4.29
C LEU A 140 3.61 24.84 3.49
N ARG A 141 3.49 24.08 2.40
CA ARG A 141 2.27 24.02 1.59
C ARG A 141 1.09 23.46 2.37
N PHE A 142 1.31 22.46 3.21
CA PHE A 142 0.27 21.93 4.07
C PHE A 142 -0.24 22.95 5.11
N LEU A 143 0.67 23.71 5.73
CA LEU A 143 0.32 24.80 6.64
C LEU A 143 -0.46 25.92 5.92
N GLU A 144 -0.08 26.27 4.69
CA GLU A 144 -0.83 27.22 3.85
C GLU A 144 -2.26 26.74 3.58
N LEU A 145 -2.44 25.47 3.21
CA LEU A 145 -3.74 24.85 3.00
C LEU A 145 -4.57 24.87 4.30
N LYS A 146 -4.01 24.44 5.43
CA LYS A 146 -4.71 24.38 6.72
C LYS A 146 -5.09 25.76 7.26
N ALA A 147 -4.19 26.73 7.19
CA ALA A 147 -4.37 28.04 7.84
C ALA A 147 -5.09 29.05 6.95
N LYS A 148 -4.74 29.10 5.66
CA LYS A 148 -5.24 30.13 4.73
C LYS A 148 -6.29 29.61 3.76
N ARG A 149 -6.47 28.28 3.65
CA ARG A 149 -7.34 27.63 2.67
C ARG A 149 -7.07 28.10 1.23
N THR A 150 -5.80 28.39 0.94
CA THR A 150 -5.36 28.89 -0.37
C THR A 150 -5.23 27.80 -1.41
N HIS A 151 -5.31 26.53 -1.00
CA HIS A 151 -5.14 25.38 -1.87
C HIS A 151 -6.23 24.36 -1.56
N ARG A 152 -6.83 23.75 -2.59
CA ARG A 152 -7.88 22.74 -2.39
C ARG A 152 -7.31 21.34 -2.21
N PHE A 153 -6.18 21.08 -2.86
CA PHE A 153 -5.46 19.83 -2.74
C PHE A 153 -3.96 20.02 -2.89
N ILE A 154 -3.18 19.07 -2.40
CA ILE A 154 -1.73 19.02 -2.60
C ILE A 154 -1.37 17.57 -2.92
N VAL A 155 -0.67 17.35 -4.03
CA VAL A 155 -0.12 16.05 -4.41
C VAL A 155 1.37 16.04 -4.10
N TYR A 156 1.82 14.96 -3.48
CA TYR A 156 3.19 14.69 -3.13
C TYR A 156 3.67 13.42 -3.81
N LYS A 157 4.94 13.43 -4.19
CA LYS A 157 5.63 12.27 -4.74
C LYS A 157 6.89 11.97 -3.92
N ILE A 158 7.25 10.70 -3.89
CA ILE A 158 8.53 10.23 -3.37
C ILE A 158 9.54 10.22 -4.52
N GLU A 159 10.60 11.01 -4.37
CA GLU A 159 11.76 11.00 -5.27
C GLU A 159 12.77 9.96 -4.75
N GLU A 160 12.72 8.73 -5.28
CA GLU A 160 13.54 7.60 -4.78
C GLU A 160 15.04 7.90 -4.80
N LYS A 161 15.54 8.58 -5.84
CA LYS A 161 16.96 8.92 -6.01
C LYS A 161 17.48 9.84 -4.91
N GLN A 162 16.64 10.76 -4.45
CA GLN A 162 17.00 11.74 -3.43
C GLN A 162 16.53 11.29 -2.03
N LYS A 163 15.83 10.14 -1.94
CA LYS A 163 15.20 9.63 -0.72
C LYS A 163 14.42 10.70 0.02
N GLN A 164 13.58 11.45 -0.70
CA GLN A 164 12.75 12.49 -0.08
C GLN A 164 11.34 12.58 -0.67
N VAL A 165 10.38 12.98 0.17
CA VAL A 165 9.03 13.36 -0.24
C VAL A 165 9.05 14.83 -0.65
N ILE A 166 8.58 15.11 -1.87
CA ILE A 166 8.48 16.46 -2.43
C ILE A 166 7.06 16.76 -2.89
N VAL A 167 6.73 18.05 -2.99
CA VAL A 167 5.48 18.52 -3.58
C VAL A 167 5.55 18.35 -5.09
N GLU A 168 4.57 17.67 -5.66
CA GLU A 168 4.45 17.52 -7.11
C GLU A 168 3.49 18.56 -7.69
N LYS A 169 2.33 18.73 -7.08
CA LYS A 169 1.30 19.67 -7.54
C LYS A 169 0.59 20.28 -6.36
N VAL A 170 0.31 21.58 -6.47
CA VAL A 170 -0.56 22.30 -5.54
C VAL A 170 -1.79 22.72 -6.32
N GLY A 171 -2.96 22.39 -5.79
CA GLY A 171 -4.23 22.68 -6.41
C GLY A 171 -4.78 24.04 -5.98
N GLU A 172 -5.13 24.89 -6.95
CA GLU A 172 -5.69 26.22 -6.68
C GLU A 172 -7.11 26.12 -6.07
N PRO A 173 -7.60 27.15 -5.35
CA PRO A 173 -8.92 27.11 -4.71
C PRO A 173 -10.09 26.84 -5.68
N ILE A 174 -9.93 27.28 -6.93
CA ILE A 174 -10.96 27.17 -7.96
C ILE A 174 -11.02 25.76 -8.58
N GLN A 175 -9.97 24.96 -8.41
CA GLN A 175 -9.91 23.62 -8.98
C GLN A 175 -10.88 22.68 -8.29
N THR A 176 -11.46 21.79 -9.07
CA THR A 176 -12.50 20.86 -8.65
C THR A 176 -11.93 19.52 -8.19
N TYR A 177 -12.80 18.66 -7.66
CA TYR A 177 -12.44 17.27 -7.38
C TYR A 177 -11.97 16.53 -8.64
N GLU A 178 -12.55 16.82 -9.81
CA GLU A 178 -12.14 16.19 -11.07
C GLU A 178 -10.70 16.57 -11.46
N ASP A 179 -10.31 17.83 -11.26
CA ASP A 179 -8.94 18.31 -11.48
C ASP A 179 -7.93 17.63 -10.54
N PHE A 180 -8.37 17.34 -9.32
CA PHE A 180 -7.60 16.59 -8.34
C PHE A 180 -7.45 15.12 -8.77
N ALA A 181 -8.54 14.43 -9.11
CA ALA A 181 -8.51 13.04 -9.56
C ALA A 181 -7.64 12.89 -10.82
N ALA A 182 -7.74 13.83 -11.77
CA ALA A 182 -6.91 13.86 -12.97
C ALA A 182 -5.41 14.09 -12.70
N SER A 183 -5.05 14.59 -11.50
CA SER A 183 -3.65 14.76 -11.10
C SER A 183 -3.01 13.49 -10.52
N LEU A 184 -3.81 12.45 -10.25
CA LEU A 184 -3.32 11.17 -9.75
C LEU A 184 -2.99 10.23 -10.93
N PRO A 185 -1.73 9.79 -11.06
CA PRO A 185 -1.33 8.93 -12.17
C PRO A 185 -1.87 7.50 -12.02
N ALA A 186 -2.29 6.88 -13.12
CA ALA A 186 -2.85 5.52 -13.10
C ALA A 186 -1.81 4.42 -12.78
N GLU A 187 -0.52 4.68 -13.07
CA GLU A 187 0.56 3.67 -12.95
C GLU A 187 1.55 3.93 -11.81
N GLU A 188 1.36 5.01 -11.05
CA GLU A 188 2.30 5.38 -9.99
C GLU A 188 1.60 5.75 -8.69
N CYS A 189 2.25 5.48 -7.56
CA CYS A 189 1.76 5.86 -6.25
C CYS A 189 1.96 7.35 -5.98
N ARG A 190 1.07 7.96 -5.20
CA ARG A 190 1.17 9.35 -4.73
C ARG A 190 0.59 9.48 -3.32
N TYR A 191 1.01 10.51 -2.59
CA TYR A 191 0.22 10.99 -1.46
C TYR A 191 -0.53 12.24 -1.87
N ALA A 192 -1.74 12.40 -1.37
CA ALA A 192 -2.48 13.62 -1.55
C ALA A 192 -3.08 14.10 -0.23
N ILE A 193 -3.17 15.41 -0.11
CA ILE A 193 -3.99 16.09 0.88
C ILE A 193 -5.14 16.75 0.14
N TYR A 194 -6.36 16.54 0.62
CA TYR A 194 -7.56 17.13 0.05
C TYR A 194 -8.38 17.78 1.17
N ASP A 195 -8.65 19.09 1.07
CA ASP A 195 -9.56 19.78 2.00
C ASP A 195 -10.98 19.65 1.46
N PHE A 196 -11.77 18.77 2.09
CA PHE A 196 -13.14 18.54 1.69
C PHE A 196 -14.08 19.45 2.48
N ASP A 197 -14.70 20.38 1.77
CA ASP A 197 -15.74 21.26 2.27
C ASP A 197 -17.13 20.63 2.16
N PHE A 198 -17.91 20.72 3.23
CA PHE A 198 -19.26 20.19 3.29
C PHE A 198 -20.17 21.09 4.14
N VAL A 199 -21.46 21.02 3.87
CA VAL A 199 -22.49 21.76 4.61
C VAL A 199 -23.24 20.78 5.50
N THR A 200 -23.31 21.07 6.80
CA THR A 200 -24.08 20.25 7.74
C THR A 200 -25.58 20.50 7.59
N ALA A 201 -26.41 19.62 8.16
CA ALA A 201 -27.88 19.78 8.19
C ALA A 201 -28.34 21.11 8.83
N GLU A 202 -27.50 21.70 9.67
CA GLU A 202 -27.71 23.02 10.31
C GLU A 202 -27.28 24.19 9.42
N ASN A 203 -26.98 23.94 8.15
CA ASN A 203 -26.46 24.91 7.18
C ASN A 203 -25.11 25.56 7.62
N CYS A 204 -24.33 24.84 8.45
CA CYS A 204 -22.99 25.29 8.84
C CYS A 204 -21.96 24.70 7.87
N GLN A 205 -21.13 25.55 7.28
CA GLN A 205 -20.03 25.12 6.42
C GLN A 205 -18.87 24.62 7.28
N LYS A 206 -18.51 23.36 7.13
CA LYS A 206 -17.36 22.72 7.79
C LYS A 206 -16.41 22.19 6.72
N SER A 207 -15.17 21.96 7.11
CA SER A 207 -14.21 21.25 6.25
C SER A 207 -13.48 20.19 7.04
N LYS A 208 -13.07 19.13 6.33
CA LYS A 208 -12.22 18.07 6.87
C LYS A 208 -11.03 17.85 5.94
N ILE A 209 -9.84 17.79 6.54
CA ILE A 209 -8.60 17.49 5.82
C ILE A 209 -8.45 15.97 5.70
N PHE A 210 -8.45 15.51 4.46
CA PHE A 210 -8.21 14.12 4.08
C PHE A 210 -6.77 13.92 3.66
N PHE A 211 -6.14 12.90 4.21
CA PHE A 211 -4.90 12.33 3.69
C PHE A 211 -5.22 11.09 2.88
N ILE A 212 -4.80 11.08 1.63
CA ILE A 212 -5.09 10.05 0.66
C ILE A 212 -3.77 9.40 0.25
N ALA A 213 -3.62 8.11 0.52
CA ALA A 213 -2.55 7.31 -0.04
C ALA A 213 -3.05 6.65 -1.32
N TRP A 214 -2.66 7.22 -2.46
CA TRP A 214 -2.96 6.72 -3.79
C TRP A 214 -1.94 5.66 -4.19
N CYS A 215 -2.40 4.45 -4.45
CA CYS A 215 -1.54 3.29 -4.71
C CYS A 215 -2.20 2.36 -5.73
N PRO A 216 -2.17 2.69 -7.04
CA PRO A 216 -2.93 1.96 -8.01
C PRO A 216 -2.43 0.53 -8.20
N ASP A 217 -3.31 -0.39 -8.58
CA ASP A 217 -2.99 -1.82 -8.65
C ASP A 217 -1.89 -2.16 -9.66
N VAL A 218 -1.76 -1.36 -10.72
CA VAL A 218 -0.73 -1.50 -11.74
C VAL A 218 0.62 -0.88 -11.35
N ALA A 219 0.69 -0.15 -10.23
CA ALA A 219 1.96 0.46 -9.80
C ALA A 219 3.02 -0.59 -9.47
N LYS A 220 4.27 -0.24 -9.75
CA LYS A 220 5.43 -1.09 -9.46
C LYS A 220 5.47 -1.52 -8.00
N VAL A 221 5.74 -2.79 -7.75
CA VAL A 221 5.82 -3.40 -6.41
C VAL A 221 6.72 -2.60 -5.47
N ARG A 222 7.94 -2.27 -5.92
CA ARG A 222 8.89 -1.44 -5.17
C ARG A 222 8.29 -0.09 -4.77
N SER A 223 7.58 0.58 -5.67
CA SER A 223 6.92 1.85 -5.40
C SER A 223 5.83 1.69 -4.33
N LYS A 224 4.93 0.72 -4.48
CA LYS A 224 3.88 0.42 -3.47
C LYS A 224 4.48 0.19 -2.09
N MET A 225 5.58 -0.56 -2.02
CA MET A 225 6.26 -0.83 -0.77
C MET A 225 6.86 0.43 -0.13
N ILE A 226 7.57 1.25 -0.92
CA ILE A 226 8.19 2.50 -0.44
C ILE A 226 7.12 3.47 0.08
N TYR A 227 6.02 3.63 -0.66
CA TYR A 227 4.91 4.48 -0.23
C TYR A 227 4.20 3.90 1.00
N ALA A 228 3.87 2.61 1.02
CA ALA A 228 3.25 2.00 2.19
C ALA A 228 4.11 2.16 3.45
N SER A 229 5.43 1.97 3.34
CA SER A 229 6.36 2.05 4.48
C SER A 229 6.64 3.48 4.93
N SER A 230 6.71 4.43 4.00
CA SER A 230 7.02 5.85 4.30
C SER A 230 5.81 6.64 4.79
N LYS A 231 4.58 6.16 4.52
CA LYS A 231 3.31 6.83 4.83
C LYS A 231 3.23 7.37 6.25
N ASP A 232 3.52 6.51 7.24
CA ASP A 232 3.30 6.87 8.64
C ASP A 232 4.29 7.92 9.13
N ARG A 233 5.52 7.96 8.55
CA ARG A 233 6.51 9.00 8.81
C ARG A 233 6.03 10.32 8.21
N PHE A 234 5.67 10.31 6.92
CA PHE A 234 5.21 11.52 6.23
C PHE A 234 3.98 12.13 6.90
N LYS A 235 2.99 11.30 7.27
CA LYS A 235 1.78 11.74 7.96
C LYS A 235 2.06 12.45 9.28
N ARG A 236 3.06 12.01 10.06
CA ARG A 236 3.43 12.65 11.34
C ARG A 236 3.97 14.06 11.16
N GLU A 237 4.60 14.35 10.02
CA GLU A 237 5.10 15.69 9.69
C GLU A 237 3.96 16.67 9.34
N LEU A 238 2.76 16.16 9.05
CA LEU A 238 1.57 16.91 8.66
C LEU A 238 0.53 16.93 9.79
N ASP A 239 0.73 17.80 10.77
CA ASP A 239 -0.17 17.91 11.92
C ASP A 239 -1.52 18.58 11.57
N GLY A 240 -2.63 17.86 11.75
CA GLY A 240 -3.98 18.34 11.46
C GLY A 240 -4.76 17.53 10.43
N ILE A 241 -4.20 16.40 9.96
CA ILE A 241 -4.96 15.42 9.17
C ILE A 241 -6.07 14.83 10.03
N GLN A 242 -7.31 14.89 9.53
CA GLN A 242 -8.49 14.43 10.27
C GLN A 242 -8.95 13.05 9.84
N VAL A 243 -8.83 12.74 8.55
CA VAL A 243 -9.25 11.45 7.99
C VAL A 243 -8.15 10.90 7.10
N GLU A 244 -7.89 9.60 7.22
CA GLU A 244 -7.02 8.85 6.32
C GLU A 244 -7.86 8.01 5.38
N LEU A 245 -7.52 8.06 4.09
CA LEU A 245 -8.08 7.25 3.02
C LEU A 245 -6.93 6.55 2.28
N GLN A 246 -7.13 5.28 1.95
CA GLN A 246 -6.29 4.56 1.00
C GLN A 246 -7.15 4.24 -0.20
N ALA A 247 -6.61 4.44 -1.38
CA ALA A 247 -7.32 4.20 -2.63
C ALA A 247 -6.38 3.55 -3.64
N THR A 248 -6.87 2.50 -4.28
CA THR A 248 -6.18 1.84 -5.40
C THR A 248 -6.85 2.14 -6.75
N ASP A 249 -8.06 2.70 -6.73
CA ASP A 249 -8.83 3.07 -7.92
C ASP A 249 -9.57 4.40 -7.69
N PRO A 250 -9.81 5.22 -8.72
CA PRO A 250 -10.47 6.52 -8.54
C PRO A 250 -11.89 6.41 -7.98
N THR A 251 -12.58 5.29 -8.21
CA THR A 251 -13.92 5.03 -7.65
C THR A 251 -13.92 4.90 -6.13
N GLU A 252 -12.81 4.45 -5.53
CA GLU A 252 -12.66 4.39 -4.07
C GLU A 252 -12.47 5.79 -3.44
N MET A 253 -12.34 6.81 -4.28
CA MET A 253 -12.25 8.21 -3.88
C MET A 253 -13.51 9.01 -4.23
N ASP A 254 -14.62 8.37 -4.60
CA ASP A 254 -15.82 9.13 -4.94
C ASP A 254 -16.27 10.06 -3.80
N LEU A 255 -16.90 11.19 -4.17
CA LEU A 255 -17.38 12.21 -3.23
C LEU A 255 -18.29 11.61 -2.14
N ASP A 256 -18.99 10.52 -2.43
CA ASP A 256 -19.83 9.84 -1.46
C ASP A 256 -19.03 9.06 -0.41
N VAL A 257 -17.85 8.54 -0.77
CA VAL A 257 -16.89 7.97 0.19
C VAL A 257 -16.40 9.06 1.14
N PHE A 258 -16.07 10.25 0.62
CA PHE A 258 -15.69 11.39 1.46
C PHE A 258 -16.82 11.76 2.42
N LYS A 259 -18.05 11.96 1.92
CA LYS A 259 -19.21 12.26 2.77
C LYS A 259 -19.46 11.20 3.85
N SER A 260 -19.30 9.91 3.51
CA SER A 260 -19.50 8.81 4.47
C SER A 260 -18.53 8.85 5.65
N ARG A 261 -17.30 9.37 5.45
CA ARG A 261 -16.28 9.52 6.51
C ARG A 261 -16.33 10.85 7.24
N VAL A 262 -17.17 11.76 6.76
CA VAL A 262 -17.36 13.09 7.35
C VAL A 262 -18.47 13.09 8.40
N ASN A 263 -19.52 12.31 8.19
CA ASN A 263 -20.59 12.08 9.17
C ASN A 263 -20.12 11.20 10.33
#